data_AF-A0A9D7EM98-F1
#
_entry.id   AF-A0A9D7EM98-F1
#
_cell.length_a   1.000
_cell.length_b   1.000
_cell.length_c   1.000
_cell.angle_alpha   90.00
_cell.angle_beta   90.00
_cell.angle_gamma   90.00
#
_symmetry.space_group_name_H-M   'P 1'
#
loop_
_entity.id
_entity.type
_entity.pdbx_description
1 polymer ?
#
loop_
_entity_poly.entity_id
_entity_poly.type
_entity_poly.pdbx_seq_one_letter_code
_entity_poly.pdbx_strand_id
1 'polypeptide(L)'
;LLEQYLPGCRIIHIIRDGREVAVSMLSAKERIGFGASSIQGCAIEWADSVKAARAHGALIGPQRYMELRYEQLVERTADERHACWLCCGLPADDEQVRGIAEANHISRESGELRPTRPCSALRTEKGESWSTSSMPATFWFNRIAGAQLTGRAMQRRAIGGHSHSGRRHGWPCSAARAPR
;
A
#
# COMPACT_ATOMS: atom_id res chain seq x y z
N LEU A 1 17.39 6.37 4.95
CA LEU A 1 17.65 7.34 3.85
C LEU A 1 16.53 8.39 3.78
N LEU A 2 15.27 8.03 3.54
CA LEU A 2 14.14 9.00 3.51
C LEU A 2 14.02 9.84 4.79
N GLU A 3 14.25 9.19 5.93
CA GLU A 3 14.21 9.77 7.27
C GLU A 3 15.13 10.97 7.49
N GLN A 4 16.26 10.99 6.78
CA GLN A 4 17.24 12.06 6.90
C GLN A 4 16.77 13.33 6.18
N TYR A 5 15.94 13.19 5.14
CA TYR A 5 15.42 14.29 4.35
C TYR A 5 14.00 14.70 4.76
N LEU A 6 13.23 13.77 5.32
CA LEU A 6 11.85 13.98 5.76
C LEU A 6 11.67 13.43 7.19
N PRO A 7 12.10 14.19 8.22
CA PRO A 7 12.17 13.70 9.60
C PRO A 7 10.82 13.28 10.22
N GLY A 8 9.71 13.72 9.63
CA GLY A 8 8.35 13.39 10.06
C GLY A 8 7.61 12.44 9.12
N CYS A 9 8.27 11.86 8.11
CA CYS A 9 7.58 11.00 7.15
C CYS A 9 6.97 9.76 7.81
N ARG A 10 5.90 9.24 7.20
CA ARG A 10 5.28 7.98 7.61
C ARG A 10 5.19 7.10 6.38
N ILE A 11 5.41 5.81 6.57
CA ILE A 11 5.56 4.83 5.51
C ILE A 11 4.41 3.84 5.62
N ILE A 12 3.59 3.82 4.57
CA ILE A 12 2.55 2.82 4.38
C ILE A 12 3.10 1.79 3.39
N HIS A 13 3.34 0.58 3.86
CA HIS A 13 3.82 -0.52 3.06
C HIS A 13 2.65 -1.42 2.65
N ILE A 14 2.25 -1.34 1.39
CA ILE A 14 1.18 -2.17 0.84
C ILE A 14 1.76 -3.51 0.39
N ILE A 15 1.30 -4.59 1.01
CA ILE A 15 1.71 -5.96 0.72
C ILE A 15 0.56 -6.67 -0.01
N ARG A 16 0.82 -7.08 -1.25
CA ARG A 16 -0.05 -7.98 -2.01
C ARG A 16 0.44 -9.42 -1.86
N ASP A 17 -0.46 -10.38 -2.03
CA ASP A 17 -0.10 -11.79 -2.15
C ASP A 17 1.02 -11.97 -3.19
N GLY A 18 2.17 -12.46 -2.74
CA GLY A 18 3.35 -12.61 -3.60
C GLY A 18 3.14 -13.52 -4.80
N ARG A 19 2.19 -14.43 -4.71
CA ARG A 19 1.79 -15.32 -5.81
C ARG A 19 1.10 -14.54 -6.93
N GLU A 20 0.16 -13.68 -6.56
CA GLU A 20 -0.51 -12.76 -7.49
C GLU A 20 0.47 -11.73 -8.07
N VAL A 21 1.46 -11.31 -7.28
CA VAL A 21 2.55 -10.46 -7.77
C VAL A 21 3.41 -11.20 -8.80
N ALA A 22 3.75 -12.47 -8.56
CA ALA A 22 4.53 -13.27 -9.50
C ALA A 22 3.85 -13.41 -10.87
N VAL A 23 2.54 -13.69 -10.91
CA VAL A 23 1.79 -13.70 -12.19
C VAL A 23 1.88 -12.34 -12.88
N SER A 24 1.72 -11.26 -12.13
CA SER A 24 1.83 -9.91 -12.67
C SER A 24 3.23 -9.59 -13.21
N MET A 25 4.29 -10.07 -12.55
CA MET A 25 5.68 -9.86 -12.97
C MET A 25 6.00 -10.65 -14.24
N LEU A 26 5.58 -11.91 -14.32
CA LEU A 26 5.76 -12.72 -15.53
C LEU A 26 5.03 -12.12 -16.73
N SER A 27 3.77 -11.69 -16.54
CA SER A 27 3.02 -10.98 -17.58
C SER A 27 3.69 -9.66 -17.99
N ALA A 28 4.28 -8.92 -17.04
CA ALA A 28 5.04 -7.71 -17.36
C ALA A 28 6.33 -8.04 -18.14
N LYS A 29 7.02 -9.14 -17.81
CA LYS A 29 8.22 -9.59 -18.50
C LYS A 29 7.94 -9.91 -19.96
N GLU A 30 6.86 -10.66 -20.22
CA GLU A 30 6.44 -11.01 -21.58
C GLU A 30 6.08 -9.78 -22.42
N ARG A 31 5.38 -8.81 -21.81
CA ARG A 31 4.87 -7.64 -22.54
C ARG A 31 5.89 -6.52 -22.74
N ILE A 32 6.73 -6.24 -21.74
CA ILE A 32 7.61 -5.07 -21.73
C ILE A 32 9.07 -5.39 -21.34
N GLY A 33 9.43 -6.66 -21.22
CA GLY A 33 10.80 -7.09 -20.93
C GLY A 33 11.25 -6.87 -19.47
N PHE A 34 10.36 -6.40 -18.60
CA PHE A 34 10.66 -6.00 -17.21
C PHE A 34 10.24 -7.07 -16.19
N GLY A 35 11.11 -7.34 -15.21
CA GLY A 35 10.86 -8.30 -14.12
C GLY A 35 11.58 -9.64 -14.26
N ALA A 36 11.47 -10.48 -13.22
CA ALA A 36 12.01 -11.83 -13.22
C ALA A 36 11.35 -12.73 -14.29
N SER A 37 12.15 -13.65 -14.86
CA SER A 37 11.73 -14.55 -15.93
C SER A 37 11.28 -15.94 -15.45
N SER A 38 11.21 -16.15 -14.13
CA SER A 38 10.81 -17.43 -13.54
C SER A 38 10.06 -17.21 -12.24
N ILE A 39 9.23 -18.19 -11.87
CA ILE A 39 8.50 -18.21 -10.60
C ILE A 39 9.45 -18.11 -9.40
N GLN A 40 10.60 -18.78 -9.46
CA GLN A 40 11.62 -18.71 -8.42
C GLN A 40 12.19 -17.29 -8.31
N GLY A 41 12.53 -16.67 -9.44
CA GLY A 41 13.01 -15.30 -9.47
C GLY A 41 11.98 -14.31 -8.90
N CYS A 42 10.71 -14.44 -9.30
CA CYS A 42 9.62 -13.64 -8.75
C CYS A 42 9.46 -13.85 -7.23
N ALA A 43 9.56 -15.10 -6.76
CA ALA A 43 9.45 -15.43 -5.35
C ALA A 43 10.58 -14.80 -4.52
N ILE A 44 11.82 -14.86 -5.03
CA ILE A 44 12.99 -14.23 -4.40
C ILE A 44 12.80 -12.72 -4.34
N GLU A 45 12.52 -12.09 -5.49
CA GLU A 45 12.38 -10.63 -5.60
C GLU A 45 11.27 -10.10 -4.68
N TRP A 46 10.11 -10.75 -4.67
CA TRP A 46 9.02 -10.39 -3.78
C TRP A 46 9.38 -10.59 -2.30
N ALA A 47 9.95 -11.75 -1.95
CA ALA A 47 10.29 -12.04 -0.56
C ALA A 47 11.36 -11.08 -0.02
N ASP A 48 12.37 -10.75 -0.83
CA ASP A 48 13.44 -9.85 -0.42
C ASP A 48 12.95 -8.40 -0.31
N SER A 49 12.06 -7.97 -1.19
CA SER A 49 11.38 -6.68 -1.09
C SER A 49 10.57 -6.56 0.21
N VAL A 50 9.78 -7.59 0.54
CA VAL A 50 8.99 -7.62 1.79
C VAL A 50 9.89 -7.62 3.02
N LYS A 51 10.96 -8.44 3.03
CA LYS A 51 11.92 -8.48 4.15
C LYS A 51 12.62 -7.14 4.34
N ALA A 52 13.10 -6.51 3.26
CA ALA A 52 13.78 -5.22 3.32
C ALA A 52 12.87 -4.13 3.87
N ALA A 53 11.63 -4.05 3.38
CA ALA A 53 10.64 -3.10 3.87
C ALA A 53 10.30 -3.33 5.35
N ARG A 54 10.17 -4.60 5.78
CA ARG A 54 9.95 -4.97 7.19
C ARG A 54 11.11 -4.62 8.10
N ALA A 55 12.34 -4.90 7.66
CA ALA A 55 13.54 -4.55 8.40
C ALA A 55 13.64 -3.02 8.58
N HIS A 56 13.31 -2.25 7.53
CA HIS A 56 13.23 -0.81 7.64
C HIS A 56 12.10 -0.34 8.56
N GLY A 57 10.92 -0.97 8.47
CA GLY A 57 9.79 -0.70 9.36
C GLY A 57 10.11 -0.94 10.83
N ALA A 58 10.83 -2.02 11.13
CA ALA A 58 11.31 -2.32 12.47
C ALA A 58 12.29 -1.26 13.00
N LEU A 59 13.11 -0.68 12.12
CA LEU A 59 14.06 0.38 12.47
C LEU A 59 13.35 1.71 12.83
N ILE A 60 12.33 2.11 12.06
CA ILE A 60 11.64 3.41 12.25
C ILE A 60 10.45 3.33 13.23
N GLY A 61 10.00 2.12 13.54
CA GLY A 61 9.00 1.84 14.56
C GLY A 61 7.55 1.99 14.12
N PRO A 62 6.61 1.43 14.90
CA PRO A 62 5.20 1.29 14.54
C PRO A 62 4.41 2.61 14.49
N GLN A 63 4.98 3.71 14.99
CA GLN A 63 4.37 5.04 14.87
C GLN A 63 4.55 5.65 13.48
N ARG A 64 5.51 5.13 12.71
CA ARG A 64 5.93 5.68 11.41
C ARG A 64 5.90 4.66 10.28
N TYR A 65 5.63 3.41 10.60
CA TYR A 65 5.50 2.31 9.66
C TYR A 65 4.20 1.55 9.88
N MET A 66 3.42 1.38 8.81
CA MET A 66 2.21 0.57 8.80
C MET A 66 2.23 -0.38 7.61
N GLU A 67 1.93 -1.65 7.87
CA GLU A 67 1.66 -2.62 6.80
C GLU A 67 0.16 -2.67 6.51
N LEU A 68 -0.18 -2.70 5.23
CA LEU A 68 -1.54 -2.84 4.74
C LEU A 68 -1.59 -3.99 3.72
N ARG A 69 -2.55 -4.89 3.81
CA ARG A 69 -2.75 -5.91 2.77
C ARG A 69 -3.56 -5.33 1.62
N TYR A 70 -3.06 -5.51 0.41
CA TYR A 70 -3.76 -5.09 -0.79
C TYR A 70 -5.16 -5.73 -0.88
N GLU A 71 -5.26 -7.01 -0.55
CA GLU A 71 -6.53 -7.74 -0.62
C GLU A 71 -7.58 -7.13 0.33
N GLN A 72 -7.16 -6.77 1.55
CA GLN A 72 -8.02 -6.11 2.53
C GLN A 72 -8.36 -4.68 2.10
N LEU A 73 -7.42 -3.95 1.50
CA LEU A 73 -7.67 -2.61 0.96
C LEU A 73 -8.74 -2.64 -0.14
N VAL A 74 -8.75 -3.67 -0.98
CA VAL A 74 -9.76 -3.84 -2.03
C VAL A 74 -11.11 -4.24 -1.44
N GLU A 75 -11.14 -5.16 -0.47
CA GLU A 75 -12.38 -5.66 0.14
C GLU A 75 -13.02 -4.65 1.11
N ARG A 76 -12.19 -3.92 1.88
CA ARG A 76 -12.58 -3.04 2.99
C ARG A 76 -12.02 -1.64 2.82
N THR A 77 -12.20 -1.08 1.63
CA THR A 77 -11.53 0.17 1.22
C THR A 77 -11.71 1.33 2.18
N ALA A 78 -12.93 1.54 2.71
CA ALA A 78 -13.18 2.64 3.63
C ALA A 78 -12.39 2.48 4.95
N ASP A 79 -12.47 1.30 5.57
CA ASP A 79 -11.79 0.97 6.83
C ASP A 79 -10.27 1.13 6.70
N GLU A 80 -9.69 0.57 5.65
CA GLU A 80 -8.24 0.59 5.45
C GLU A 80 -7.74 1.98 5.08
N ARG A 81 -8.51 2.77 4.32
CA ARG A 81 -8.19 4.19 4.08
C ARG A 81 -8.26 5.01 5.36
N HIS A 82 -9.27 4.80 6.19
CA HIS A 82 -9.38 5.46 7.49
C HIS A 82 -8.15 5.15 8.37
N ALA A 83 -7.72 3.88 8.42
CA ALA A 83 -6.49 3.49 9.12
C ALA A 83 -5.23 4.18 8.56
N CYS A 84 -5.11 4.32 7.24
CA CYS A 84 -4.02 5.08 6.61
C CYS A 84 -4.02 6.55 7.06
N TRP A 85 -5.18 7.19 7.13
CA TRP A 85 -5.30 8.59 7.54
C TRP A 85 -4.88 8.80 8.99
N LEU A 86 -5.35 7.93 9.88
CA LEU A 86 -4.91 7.92 11.27
C LEU A 86 -3.39 7.69 11.39
N CYS A 87 -2.86 6.73 10.62
CA CYS A 87 -1.43 6.49 10.54
C CYS A 87 -0.69 7.74 10.06
N CYS A 88 -1.21 8.50 9.09
CA CYS A 88 -0.65 9.76 8.60
C CYS A 88 -0.90 10.97 9.53
N GLY A 89 -1.74 10.83 10.56
CA GLY A 89 -2.08 11.92 11.48
C GLY A 89 -2.99 12.96 10.83
N LEU A 90 -3.70 12.55 9.79
CA LEU A 90 -4.69 13.36 9.10
C LEU A 90 -6.03 13.22 9.85
N PRO A 91 -6.84 14.29 9.92
CA PRO A 91 -8.17 14.21 10.49
C PRO A 91 -9.02 13.27 9.63
N ALA A 92 -9.49 12.18 10.20
CA ALA A 92 -10.31 11.20 9.50
C ALA A 92 -11.78 11.51 9.76
N ASP A 93 -12.41 12.22 8.82
CA ASP A 93 -13.86 12.35 8.76
C ASP A 93 -14.41 11.18 7.94
N ASP A 94 -15.23 10.33 8.58
CA ASP A 94 -15.77 9.11 7.97
C ASP A 94 -16.59 9.37 6.71
N GLU A 95 -17.24 10.54 6.61
CA GLU A 95 -17.98 10.92 5.40
C GLU A 95 -17.02 11.25 4.25
N GLN A 96 -15.98 12.04 4.51
CA GLN A 96 -14.96 12.37 3.52
C GLN A 96 -14.16 11.15 3.07
N VAL A 97 -13.78 10.26 4.00
CA VAL A 97 -13.06 9.03 3.68
C VAL A 97 -13.90 8.13 2.80
N ARG A 98 -15.21 7.96 3.10
CA ARG A 98 -16.12 7.19 2.25
C ARG A 98 -16.31 7.82 0.87
N GLY A 99 -16.54 9.14 0.80
CA GLY A 99 -16.69 9.84 -0.47
C GLY A 99 -15.45 9.73 -1.37
N ILE A 100 -14.25 9.92 -0.81
CA ILE A 100 -12.99 9.71 -1.53
C ILE A 100 -12.83 8.23 -1.92
N ALA A 101 -13.21 7.30 -1.06
CA ALA A 101 -13.11 5.88 -1.33
C ALA A 101 -14.00 5.45 -2.51
N GLU A 102 -15.23 5.94 -2.55
CA GLU A 102 -16.18 5.71 -3.63
C GLU A 102 -15.71 6.37 -4.94
N ALA A 103 -15.21 7.61 -4.87
CA ALA A 103 -14.70 8.33 -6.03
C ALA A 103 -13.45 7.66 -6.64
N ASN A 104 -12.57 7.09 -5.80
CA ASN A 104 -11.30 6.46 -6.17
C ASN A 104 -11.34 4.95 -5.96
N HIS A 105 -12.51 4.33 -6.20
CA HIS A 105 -12.62 2.88 -6.18
C HIS A 105 -11.88 2.30 -7.39
N ILE A 106 -11.14 1.20 -7.21
CA ILE A 106 -10.28 0.64 -8.27
C ILE A 106 -11.06 0.24 -9.54
N SER A 107 -12.34 -0.11 -9.39
CA SER A 107 -13.24 -0.37 -10.54
C SER A 107 -13.61 0.89 -11.33
N ARG A 108 -13.45 2.09 -10.75
CA ARG A 108 -13.73 3.39 -11.40
C ARG A 108 -12.48 4.02 -12.00
N GLU A 109 -11.28 3.67 -11.54
CA GLU A 109 -9.99 4.14 -12.08
C GLU A 109 -9.64 3.50 -13.45
N SER A 110 -10.56 3.63 -14.40
CA SER A 110 -10.30 3.45 -15.84
C SER A 110 -10.16 4.78 -16.57
N GLY A 111 -10.37 5.93 -15.90
CA GLY A 111 -10.50 7.24 -16.53
C GLY A 111 -9.48 8.29 -16.06
N GLU A 112 -8.69 8.76 -17.03
CA GLU A 112 -8.26 10.16 -17.22
C GLU A 112 -7.02 10.73 -16.51
N LEU A 113 -6.64 10.37 -15.27
CA LEU A 113 -5.38 10.89 -14.67
C LEU A 113 -4.20 9.92 -14.79
N ARG A 114 -3.66 9.73 -16.00
CA ARG A 114 -2.29 9.20 -16.15
C ARG A 114 -1.62 9.68 -17.45
N PRO A 115 -0.48 10.38 -17.40
CA PRO A 115 0.40 10.45 -18.54
C PRO A 115 0.93 9.02 -18.77
N THR A 116 0.58 8.47 -19.93
CA THR A 116 0.83 7.08 -20.38
C THR A 116 0.09 5.99 -19.60
N ARG A 117 -0.65 5.17 -20.37
CA ARG A 117 -1.40 3.95 -20.02
C ARG A 117 -1.18 3.42 -18.58
N PRO A 118 -2.24 3.32 -17.75
CA PRO A 118 -2.18 2.54 -16.51
C PRO A 118 -1.57 1.16 -16.75
N CYS A 119 -0.71 0.66 -15.85
CA CYS A 119 -0.21 -0.73 -15.96
C CYS A 119 -1.35 -1.76 -16.07
N SER A 120 -2.53 -1.45 -15.50
CA SER A 120 -3.77 -2.21 -15.64
C SER A 120 -4.41 -2.12 -17.03
N ALA A 121 -4.26 -1.00 -17.74
CA ALA A 121 -4.73 -0.80 -19.12
C ALA A 121 -3.80 -1.43 -20.16
N LEU A 122 -2.59 -1.84 -19.76
CA LEU A 122 -1.70 -2.69 -20.55
C LEU A 122 -2.03 -4.19 -20.41
N ARG A 123 -3.07 -4.54 -19.66
CA ARG A 123 -3.56 -5.90 -19.49
C ARG A 123 -4.53 -6.18 -20.65
N THR A 124 -4.14 -7.03 -21.60
CA THR A 124 -4.98 -7.44 -22.74
C THR A 124 -6.19 -8.24 -22.31
N GLU A 125 -6.09 -8.98 -21.20
CA GLU A 125 -7.18 -9.78 -20.63
C GLU A 125 -7.24 -9.64 -19.11
N LYS A 126 -8.41 -9.89 -18.53
CA LYS A 126 -8.64 -9.89 -17.08
C LYS A 126 -7.98 -11.13 -16.44
N GLY A 127 -6.65 -11.15 -16.45
CA GLY A 127 -5.78 -11.88 -15.54
C GLY A 127 -5.86 -13.40 -15.53
N GLU A 128 -4.82 -14.03 -16.03
CA GLU A 128 -4.34 -15.25 -15.38
C GLU A 128 -4.23 -14.97 -13.87
N SER A 129 -4.90 -15.79 -13.07
CA SER A 129 -4.87 -15.78 -11.62
C SER A 129 -3.90 -16.84 -11.16
N TRP A 130 -3.31 -16.68 -9.97
CA TRP A 130 -2.45 -17.74 -9.45
C TRP A 130 -3.18 -19.08 -9.30
N SER A 131 -4.52 -19.07 -9.21
CA SER A 131 -5.34 -20.28 -9.10
C SER A 131 -5.16 -21.28 -10.25
N THR A 132 -4.62 -20.88 -11.40
CA THR A 132 -4.31 -21.79 -12.53
C THR A 132 -2.87 -22.33 -12.51
N SER A 133 -2.09 -21.97 -11.50
CA SER A 133 -0.67 -22.32 -11.42
C SER A 133 -0.44 -23.81 -11.21
N SER A 134 0.63 -24.32 -11.81
CA SER A 134 1.03 -25.72 -11.67
C SER A 134 1.52 -26.05 -10.25
N MET A 135 1.45 -27.34 -9.89
CA MET A 135 1.98 -27.85 -8.62
C MET A 135 3.47 -27.51 -8.41
N PRO A 136 4.36 -27.67 -9.42
CA PRO A 136 5.76 -27.24 -9.28
C PRO A 136 5.93 -25.74 -8.99
N ALA A 137 5.18 -24.87 -9.67
CA ALA A 137 5.23 -23.42 -9.43
C ALA A 137 4.81 -23.09 -7.98
N THR A 138 3.72 -23.71 -7.52
CA THR A 138 3.24 -23.55 -6.14
C THR A 138 4.25 -24.05 -5.10
N PHE A 139 4.85 -25.21 -5.34
CA PHE A 139 5.88 -25.77 -4.46
C PHE A 139 7.08 -24.83 -4.34
N TRP A 140 7.65 -24.40 -5.46
CA TRP A 140 8.84 -23.56 -5.45
C TRP A 140 8.59 -22.18 -4.85
N PHE A 141 7.44 -21.58 -5.14
CA PHE A 141 7.09 -20.29 -4.54
C PHE A 141 6.99 -20.41 -3.02
N ASN A 142 6.25 -21.40 -2.51
CA ASN A 142 6.12 -21.61 -1.07
C ASN A 142 7.46 -21.95 -0.40
N ARG A 143 8.31 -22.73 -1.07
CA ARG A 143 9.63 -23.10 -0.57
C ARG A 143 10.55 -21.89 -0.34
N ILE A 144 10.43 -20.87 -1.18
CA ILE A 144 11.27 -19.66 -1.17
C ILE A 144 10.64 -18.55 -0.31
N ALA A 145 9.36 -18.28 -0.55
CA ALA A 145 8.68 -17.08 -0.09
C ALA A 145 7.54 -17.35 0.90
N GLY A 146 7.23 -18.63 1.18
CA GLY A 146 6.08 -19.04 2.00
C GLY A 146 6.06 -18.40 3.40
N ALA A 147 7.23 -18.22 4.02
CA ALA A 147 7.34 -17.57 5.33
C ALA A 147 6.85 -16.10 5.33
N GLN A 148 6.83 -15.43 4.18
CA GLN A 148 6.39 -14.04 4.08
C GLN A 148 4.91 -13.92 3.68
N LEU A 149 4.29 -14.98 3.14
CA LEU A 149 2.88 -14.97 2.69
C LEU A 149 1.91 -14.70 3.85
N THR A 150 2.21 -15.23 5.04
CA THR A 150 1.36 -15.21 6.24
C THR A 150 1.59 -14.02 7.16
N GLY A 151 2.28 -12.98 6.69
CA GLY A 151 2.50 -11.77 7.50
C GLY A 151 1.17 -11.19 7.96
N ARG A 152 0.89 -11.29 9.27
CA ARG A 152 -0.32 -10.80 9.91
C ARG A 152 -0.48 -9.32 9.63
N ALA A 153 -1.48 -8.98 8.81
CA ALA A 153 -1.89 -7.61 8.65
C ALA A 153 -2.45 -7.08 9.97
N MET A 154 -1.97 -5.91 10.37
CA MET A 154 -2.48 -5.06 11.45
C MET A 154 -2.29 -5.59 12.90
N GLN A 155 -1.14 -5.27 13.50
CA GLN A 155 -1.02 -5.18 14.95
C GLN A 155 -1.70 -3.88 15.41
N ARG A 156 -3.01 -3.93 15.69
CA ARG A 156 -3.75 -2.78 16.26
C ARG A 156 -3.19 -2.48 17.65
N ARG A 157 -2.27 -1.51 17.76
CA ARG A 157 -2.08 -0.78 19.01
C ARG A 157 -2.78 0.56 18.85
N ALA A 158 -3.77 0.78 19.71
CA ALA A 158 -4.41 2.07 19.88
C ALA A 158 -3.31 3.13 19.99
N ILE A 159 -3.27 4.04 19.02
CA ILE A 159 -2.55 5.30 19.18
C ILE A 159 -3.25 5.94 20.39
N GLY A 160 -2.56 5.98 21.52
CA GLY A 160 -3.14 6.36 22.81
C GLY A 160 -3.96 7.62 22.66
N GLY A 161 -5.26 7.51 22.98
CA GLY A 161 -6.19 8.62 22.97
C GLY A 161 -5.63 9.73 23.85
N HIS A 162 -5.12 10.77 23.21
CA HIS A 162 -4.99 12.05 23.88
C HIS A 162 -6.42 12.58 23.96
N SER A 163 -7.05 12.37 25.10
CA SER A 163 -8.26 13.06 25.49
C SER A 163 -7.97 14.56 25.46
N HIS A 164 -8.23 15.20 24.33
CA HIS A 164 -8.21 16.66 24.25
C HIS A 164 -9.53 17.17 24.82
N SER A 165 -9.62 17.17 26.15
CA SER A 165 -10.64 17.92 26.86
C SER A 165 -10.42 19.40 26.58
N GLY A 166 -11.33 19.98 25.80
CA GLY A 166 -11.77 21.37 25.87
C GLY A 166 -10.69 22.47 25.89
N ARG A 167 -10.53 23.13 24.74
CA ARG A 167 -10.77 24.59 24.64
C ARG A 167 -10.78 25.01 23.18
N ARG A 168 -11.95 25.48 22.72
CA ARG A 168 -12.08 26.26 21.50
C ARG A 168 -11.33 27.57 21.71
N HIS A 169 -10.16 27.72 21.10
CA HIS A 169 -9.58 29.04 20.86
C HIS A 169 -9.51 29.22 19.35
N GLY A 170 -10.38 30.12 18.86
CA GLY A 170 -10.41 30.53 17.46
C GLY A 170 -9.06 31.04 17.03
N TRP A 171 -8.63 30.62 15.85
CA TRP A 171 -7.51 31.23 15.15
C TRP A 171 -7.94 32.61 14.63
N PRO A 172 -7.29 33.71 15.05
CA PRO A 172 -7.55 35.00 14.44
C PRO A 172 -6.88 35.06 13.06
N CYS A 173 -7.70 35.16 12.03
CA CYS A 173 -7.28 35.51 10.68
C CYS A 173 -6.75 36.95 10.72
N SER A 174 -5.43 37.13 10.72
CA SER A 174 -4.78 38.43 10.59
C SER A 174 -4.33 38.61 9.15
N ALA A 175 -5.08 39.44 8.42
CA ALA A 175 -4.72 39.91 7.08
C ALA A 175 -3.48 40.80 7.17
N ALA A 176 -2.37 40.35 6.62
CA ALA A 176 -1.18 41.17 6.42
C ALA A 176 -1.37 42.06 5.18
N ARG A 177 -1.47 43.38 5.39
CA ARG A 177 -1.27 44.40 4.35
C ARG A 177 0.22 44.48 4.02
N ALA A 178 0.57 44.42 2.74
CA ALA A 178 1.90 44.75 2.23
C ALA A 178 2.16 46.26 2.32
N PRO A 179 3.42 46.71 2.51
CA PRO A 179 3.76 48.12 2.54
C PRO A 179 3.93 48.73 1.14
N ARG A 180 3.76 50.06 1.14
CA ARG A 180 3.60 51.06 0.08
C ARG A 180 4.44 50.91 -1.19
#